data_AF-A0A0F7S2E2-F1
#
_entry.id   AF-A0A0F7S2E2-F1
#
_cell.length_a   1.000
_cell.length_b   1.000
_cell.length_c   1.000
_cell.angle_alpha   90.00
_cell.angle_beta   90.00
_cell.angle_gamma   90.00
#
_symmetry.space_group_name_H-M   'P 1'
#
loop_
_entity.id
_entity.type
_entity.pdbx_description
1 polymer ?
#
loop_
_entity_poly.entity_id
_entity_poly.type
_entity_poly.pdbx_seq_one_letter_code
_entity_poly.pdbx_strand_id
1 'polypeptide(L)'
;MVDAAITPSTPNLPTHLVPSPTDGVKGRLGQVEYRQGYSEQLEFLESGSVDLVTSGQAAHWFDYPRFWKELTRVVRPGGSVCLYGYPDFFLPDFPSTRTLLNKFALKDGQGPGSPRLPSDVQVDSIGEFWEQPGRSIINQGLSPVPFPTSYHELASFWDDSSAFKRTFSTTGLEKDQIWSSWPPLTTSPLECDLAKEVKEEFEGKHEETTMDKYLNWDQLASYLRTWSATHTYLTQHPDDKEKNGGKDVVDRFLQQLREEVKRANGGKEVEQLHLRWPLCFVMIKKKKK
;
A
#
# COMPACT_ATOMS: atom_id res chain seq x y z
N MET A 1 -2.81 -0.85 19.70
CA MET A 1 -1.89 -0.94 18.55
C MET A 1 -2.11 -2.28 17.90
N VAL A 2 -2.41 -2.33 16.60
CA VAL A 2 -2.37 -3.59 15.87
C VAL A 2 -0.90 -4.01 15.84
N ASP A 3 -0.58 -5.23 16.27
CA ASP A 3 0.74 -5.84 16.11
C ASP A 3 0.97 -6.05 14.59
N ALA A 4 1.31 -4.97 13.90
CA ALA A 4 1.68 -4.94 12.49
C ALA A 4 3.20 -4.91 12.32
N ALA A 5 3.96 -4.92 13.42
CA ALA A 5 5.40 -5.08 13.37
C ALA A 5 5.74 -6.53 13.00
N ILE A 6 6.64 -6.70 12.03
CA ILE A 6 7.39 -7.95 11.88
C ILE A 6 8.17 -8.12 13.19
N THR A 7 7.93 -9.23 13.88
CA THR A 7 8.63 -9.57 15.12
C THR A 7 9.57 -10.74 14.85
N PRO A 8 10.56 -11.00 15.72
CA PRO A 8 11.37 -12.21 15.65
C PRO A 8 10.56 -13.51 15.63
N SER A 9 9.30 -13.47 16.08
CA SER A 9 8.34 -14.58 16.07
C SER A 9 7.45 -14.63 14.82
N THR A 10 7.62 -13.76 13.83
CA THR A 10 6.82 -13.77 12.59
C THR A 10 7.07 -15.09 11.82
N PRO A 11 6.00 -15.86 11.50
CA PRO A 11 6.14 -17.11 10.76
C PRO A 11 6.85 -16.89 9.41
N ASN A 12 7.72 -17.82 9.04
CA ASN A 12 8.49 -17.79 7.79
C ASN A 12 9.40 -16.56 7.61
N LEU A 13 9.67 -15.78 8.66
CA LEU A 13 10.70 -14.74 8.61
C LEU A 13 12.05 -15.44 8.32
N PRO A 14 12.74 -15.11 7.21
CA PRO A 14 14.02 -15.71 6.91
C PRO A 14 14.95 -15.59 8.11
N THR A 15 15.54 -16.69 8.55
CA THR A 15 16.33 -16.76 9.79
C THR A 15 17.52 -15.80 9.82
N HIS A 16 18.00 -15.34 8.66
CA HIS A 16 19.04 -14.33 8.55
C HIS A 16 18.57 -12.88 8.79
N LEU A 17 17.26 -12.63 8.78
CA LEU A 17 16.63 -11.35 9.13
C LEU A 17 16.20 -11.28 10.60
N VAL A 18 16.24 -12.42 11.32
CA VAL A 18 15.95 -12.48 12.75
C VAL A 18 17.18 -12.00 13.54
N PRO A 19 17.08 -10.93 14.34
CA PRO A 19 18.20 -10.49 15.17
C PRO A 19 18.57 -11.55 16.20
N SER A 20 19.87 -11.80 16.40
CA SER A 20 20.40 -12.70 17.43
C SER A 20 21.17 -11.93 18.52
N PRO A 21 21.13 -12.38 19.79
CA PRO A 21 21.97 -11.82 20.87
C PRO A 21 23.47 -11.82 20.56
N THR A 22 23.92 -12.70 19.67
CA THR A 22 25.32 -12.79 19.22
C THR A 22 25.73 -11.68 18.26
N ASP A 23 24.79 -10.87 17.79
CA ASP A 23 25.03 -9.91 16.70
C ASP A 23 25.68 -8.60 17.16
N GLY A 24 25.96 -8.49 18.46
CA GLY A 24 26.57 -7.31 19.08
C GLY A 24 25.63 -6.11 19.14
N VAL A 25 26.13 -4.99 19.69
CA VAL A 25 25.33 -3.77 19.95
C VAL A 25 24.76 -3.15 18.67
N LYS A 26 25.41 -3.36 17.53
CA LYS A 26 24.95 -2.86 16.23
C LYS A 26 24.03 -3.85 15.49
N GLY A 27 23.89 -5.10 15.96
CA GLY A 27 23.19 -6.15 15.23
C GLY A 27 23.85 -6.51 13.88
N ARG A 28 23.34 -7.55 13.21
CA ARG A 28 23.79 -7.95 11.86
C ARG A 28 23.35 -6.97 10.77
N LEU A 29 22.25 -6.26 11.02
CA LEU A 29 21.62 -5.35 10.06
C LEU A 29 22.30 -3.97 10.02
N GLY A 30 23.30 -3.74 10.87
CA GLY A 30 24.06 -2.50 10.92
C GLY A 30 23.39 -1.40 11.74
N GLN A 31 23.89 -0.17 11.61
CA GLN A 31 23.43 0.98 12.37
C GLN A 31 22.14 1.55 11.76
N VAL A 32 21.08 1.63 12.56
CA VAL A 32 19.83 2.31 12.20
C VAL A 32 19.81 3.68 12.88
N GLU A 33 19.52 4.72 12.11
CA GLU A 33 19.39 6.09 12.60
C GLU A 33 18.05 6.68 12.15
N TYR A 34 17.34 7.29 13.09
CA TYR A 34 16.08 7.98 12.83
C TYR A 34 16.31 9.49 12.79
N ARG A 35 15.80 10.12 11.74
CA ARG A 35 15.87 11.58 11.54
C ARG A 35 14.44 12.09 11.32
N GLN A 36 14.08 13.17 12.00
CA GLN A 36 12.85 13.90 11.70
C GLN A 36 13.14 14.84 10.52
N GLY A 37 12.34 14.75 9.47
CA GLY A 37 12.49 15.60 8.28
C GLY A 37 11.49 15.25 7.19
N TYR A 38 11.45 16.09 6.17
CA TYR A 38 10.69 15.84 4.95
C TYR A 38 11.47 14.92 4.00
N SER A 39 10.78 14.17 3.16
CA SER A 39 11.43 13.26 2.19
C SER A 39 12.25 14.03 1.14
N GLU A 40 11.97 15.32 0.97
CA GLU A 40 12.61 16.24 0.03
C GLU A 40 13.71 17.11 0.68
N GLN A 41 14.02 16.88 1.96
CA GLN A 41 15.03 17.63 2.71
C GLN A 41 15.98 16.66 3.43
N LEU A 42 17.04 16.26 2.73
CA LEU A 42 18.00 15.24 3.16
C LEU A 42 19.40 15.86 3.35
N GLU A 43 19.47 17.07 3.90
CA GLU A 43 20.72 17.83 4.10
C GLU A 43 21.74 17.12 5.00
N PHE A 44 21.27 16.19 5.83
CA PHE A 44 22.11 15.31 6.66
C PHE A 44 22.83 14.21 5.85
N LEU A 45 22.52 14.06 4.55
CA LEU A 45 23.18 13.13 3.64
C LEU A 45 24.06 13.88 2.63
N GLU A 46 25.25 13.34 2.41
CA GLU A 46 26.16 13.83 1.37
C GLU A 46 25.64 13.49 -0.03
N SER A 47 26.07 14.26 -1.03
CA SER A 47 25.74 14.00 -2.43
C SER A 47 26.33 12.66 -2.89
N GLY A 48 25.51 11.81 -3.53
CA GLY A 48 25.95 10.50 -4.03
C GLY A 48 26.35 9.50 -2.95
N SER A 49 25.83 9.63 -1.73
CA SER A 49 26.12 8.74 -0.59
C SER A 49 25.13 7.59 -0.43
N VAL A 50 24.00 7.60 -1.15
CA VAL A 50 22.91 6.64 -0.92
C VAL A 50 22.83 5.60 -2.05
N ASP A 51 22.82 4.34 -1.66
CA ASP A 51 22.78 3.18 -2.56
C ASP A 51 21.36 2.81 -2.98
N LEU A 52 20.43 2.87 -2.02
CA LEU A 52 19.03 2.53 -2.16
C LEU A 52 18.19 3.51 -1.35
N VAL A 53 17.19 4.11 -1.99
CA VAL A 53 16.12 4.84 -1.32
C VAL A 53 14.85 4.02 -1.38
N THR A 54 14.20 3.84 -0.22
CA THR A 54 12.89 3.20 -0.13
C THR A 54 11.87 4.11 0.54
N SER A 55 10.63 4.07 0.06
CA SER A 55 9.49 4.66 0.76
C SER A 55 8.35 3.66 0.80
N GLY A 56 8.04 3.13 1.99
CA GLY A 56 6.89 2.26 2.21
C GLY A 56 5.69 3.04 2.73
N GLN A 57 4.60 3.05 1.96
CA GLN A 57 3.31 3.65 2.35
C GLN A 57 3.35 5.16 2.66
N ALA A 58 4.23 5.92 1.98
CA ALA A 58 4.33 7.38 2.20
C ALA A 58 4.42 8.21 0.91
N ALA A 59 4.91 7.63 -0.19
CA ALA A 59 5.23 8.38 -1.42
C ALA A 59 4.05 9.18 -2.02
N HIS A 60 2.82 8.78 -1.72
CA HIS A 60 1.61 9.50 -2.16
C HIS A 60 1.42 10.87 -1.49
N TRP A 61 2.20 11.20 -0.46
CA TRP A 61 2.20 12.51 0.22
C TRP A 61 3.32 13.45 -0.21
N PHE A 62 4.22 13.02 -1.10
CA PHE A 62 5.43 13.77 -1.40
C PHE A 62 5.20 14.89 -2.42
N ASP A 63 6.03 15.94 -2.32
CA ASP A 63 6.24 16.93 -3.36
C ASP A 63 7.23 16.36 -4.40
N TYR A 64 6.69 15.73 -5.45
CA TYR A 64 7.52 15.00 -6.43
C TYR A 64 8.64 15.83 -7.07
N PRO A 65 8.42 17.08 -7.52
CA PRO A 65 9.50 17.91 -8.04
C PRO A 65 10.65 18.09 -7.05
N ARG A 66 10.36 18.44 -5.79
CA ARG A 66 11.38 18.63 -4.77
C ARG A 66 12.03 17.32 -4.35
N PHE A 67 11.23 16.26 -4.23
CA PHE A 67 11.67 14.90 -3.92
C PHE A 67 12.69 14.41 -4.93
N TRP A 68 12.33 14.40 -6.22
CA TRP A 68 13.21 13.89 -7.27
C TRP A 68 14.48 14.73 -7.43
N LYS A 69 14.39 16.05 -7.23
CA LYS A 69 15.58 16.92 -7.21
C LYS A 69 16.54 16.51 -6.09
N GLU A 70 16.01 16.28 -4.88
CA GLU A 70 16.84 15.87 -3.74
C GLU A 70 17.41 14.46 -3.90
N LEU A 71 16.62 13.51 -4.41
CA LEU A 71 17.12 12.15 -4.71
C LEU A 71 18.19 12.17 -5.80
N THR A 72 18.06 13.05 -6.79
CA THR A 72 19.11 13.26 -7.80
C THR A 72 20.42 13.71 -7.16
N ARG A 73 20.39 14.44 -6.05
CA ARG A 73 21.60 14.83 -5.29
C ARG A 73 22.16 13.65 -4.48
N VAL A 74 21.35 13.00 -3.65
CA VAL A 74 21.84 12.04 -2.64
C VAL A 74 22.10 10.64 -3.18
N VAL A 75 21.36 10.18 -4.19
CA VAL A 75 21.53 8.82 -4.74
C VAL A 75 22.82 8.75 -5.54
N ARG A 76 23.63 7.72 -5.32
CA ARG A 76 24.88 7.52 -6.06
C ARG A 76 24.63 7.08 -7.51
N PRO A 77 25.56 7.29 -8.46
CA PRO A 77 25.47 6.66 -9.79
C PRO A 77 25.27 5.14 -9.68
N GLY A 78 24.28 4.60 -10.40
CA GLY A 78 23.90 3.19 -10.30
C GLY A 78 23.04 2.82 -9.08
N GLY A 79 22.73 3.77 -8.19
CA GLY A 79 21.83 3.56 -7.06
C GLY A 79 20.37 3.46 -7.49
N SER A 80 19.53 2.93 -6.60
CA SER A 80 18.13 2.59 -6.89
C SER A 80 17.15 3.38 -6.03
N VAL A 81 15.96 3.62 -6.57
CA VAL A 81 14.81 4.12 -5.82
C VAL A 81 13.68 3.12 -5.95
N CYS A 82 13.07 2.75 -4.82
CA CYS A 82 11.94 1.83 -4.74
C CYS A 82 10.86 2.45 -3.83
N LEU A 83 9.83 3.02 -4.46
CA LEU A 83 8.65 3.51 -3.74
C LEU A 83 7.61 2.41 -3.79
N TYR A 84 7.02 2.08 -2.65
CA TYR A 84 5.97 1.08 -2.59
C TYR A 84 4.86 1.49 -1.65
N GLY A 85 3.67 0.97 -1.93
CA GLY A 85 2.51 1.19 -1.11
C GLY A 85 1.41 0.22 -1.44
N TYR A 86 0.42 0.16 -0.57
CA TYR A 86 -0.75 -0.67 -0.73
C TYR A 86 -2.03 0.19 -0.64
N PRO A 87 -2.99 0.01 -1.56
CA PRO A 87 -4.33 0.54 -1.41
C PRO A 87 -5.11 -0.32 -0.40
N ASP A 88 -6.45 -0.23 -0.41
CA ASP A 88 -7.28 -1.00 0.51
C ASP A 88 -7.15 -2.51 0.30
N PHE A 89 -7.23 -3.25 1.41
CA PHE A 89 -7.26 -4.71 1.41
C PHE A 89 -8.49 -5.25 0.67
N PHE A 90 -8.50 -6.56 0.45
CA PHE A 90 -9.68 -7.33 0.09
C PHE A 90 -9.65 -8.66 0.84
N LEU A 91 -10.76 -9.38 0.81
CA LEU A 91 -10.88 -10.73 1.37
C LEU A 91 -10.91 -11.73 0.21
N PRO A 92 -9.79 -12.43 -0.10
CA PRO A 92 -9.74 -13.35 -1.24
C PRO A 92 -10.80 -14.45 -1.16
N ASP A 93 -11.12 -14.91 0.05
CA ASP A 93 -12.13 -15.93 0.30
C ASP A 93 -13.57 -15.41 0.14
N PHE A 94 -13.75 -14.09 0.16
CA PHE A 94 -15.07 -13.44 0.16
C PHE A 94 -15.09 -12.23 -0.80
N PRO A 95 -14.90 -12.42 -2.13
CA PRO A 95 -14.80 -11.32 -3.09
C PRO A 95 -16.05 -10.42 -3.12
N SER A 96 -17.22 -10.93 -2.74
CA SER A 96 -18.47 -10.16 -2.65
C SER A 96 -18.43 -9.00 -1.64
N THR A 97 -17.49 -9.02 -0.70
CA THR A 97 -17.30 -7.96 0.31
C THR A 97 -16.65 -6.70 -0.25
N ARG A 98 -16.07 -6.75 -1.45
CA ARG A 98 -15.33 -5.63 -2.06
C ARG A 98 -16.18 -4.36 -2.18
N THR A 99 -17.45 -4.50 -2.56
CA THR A 99 -18.35 -3.35 -2.71
C THR A 99 -18.64 -2.66 -1.38
N LEU A 100 -18.78 -3.41 -0.27
CA LEU A 100 -18.96 -2.82 1.06
C LEU A 100 -17.74 -2.00 1.46
N LEU A 101 -16.53 -2.53 1.22
CA LEU A 101 -15.29 -1.82 1.52
C LEU A 101 -15.15 -0.55 0.67
N ASN A 102 -15.47 -0.62 -0.63
CA ASN A 102 -15.47 0.54 -1.50
C ASN A 102 -16.43 1.63 -1.00
N LYS A 103 -17.67 1.28 -0.63
CA LYS A 103 -18.65 2.24 -0.07
C LYS A 103 -18.19 2.84 1.26
N PHE A 104 -17.57 2.04 2.12
CA PHE A 104 -17.03 2.51 3.40
C PHE A 104 -15.87 3.49 3.20
N ALA A 105 -14.95 3.18 2.27
CA ALA A 105 -13.63 3.80 2.22
C ALA A 105 -13.43 4.80 1.07
N LEU A 106 -14.28 4.83 0.05
CA LEU A 106 -14.14 5.72 -1.11
C LEU A 106 -15.19 6.84 -1.05
N LYS A 107 -14.77 8.06 -1.41
CA LYS A 107 -15.59 9.28 -1.34
C LYS A 107 -16.93 9.15 -2.07
N ASP A 108 -16.93 8.55 -3.25
CA ASP A 108 -18.12 8.31 -4.08
C ASP A 108 -18.62 6.86 -4.00
N GLY A 109 -17.97 6.02 -3.18
CA GLY A 109 -18.20 4.58 -3.14
C GLY A 109 -17.86 3.85 -4.45
N GLN A 110 -17.27 4.52 -5.44
CA GLN A 110 -16.96 3.96 -6.75
C GLN A 110 -15.50 3.53 -6.80
N GLY A 111 -15.31 2.22 -6.74
CA GLY A 111 -14.08 1.55 -7.10
C GLY A 111 -14.33 0.54 -8.23
N PRO A 112 -13.29 -0.13 -8.72
CA PRO A 112 -13.42 -1.19 -9.70
C PRO A 112 -14.16 -2.36 -9.08
N GLY A 113 -14.98 -3.00 -9.91
CA GLY A 113 -15.76 -4.17 -9.52
C GLY A 113 -16.70 -3.83 -8.38
N SER A 114 -17.18 -2.59 -8.35
CA SER A 114 -18.41 -2.23 -7.67
C SER A 114 -19.59 -2.60 -8.59
N PRO A 115 -20.18 -3.82 -8.55
CA PRO A 115 -21.55 -4.00 -8.96
C PRO A 115 -22.47 -3.28 -7.95
N ARG A 116 -23.68 -2.94 -8.40
CA ARG A 116 -24.74 -2.43 -7.51
C ARG A 116 -25.03 -3.50 -6.43
N LEU A 117 -24.44 -3.35 -5.23
CA LEU A 117 -25.26 -3.60 -4.04
C LEU A 117 -26.59 -2.90 -4.32
N PRO A 118 -27.75 -3.54 -4.06
CA PRO A 118 -29.01 -2.89 -4.37
C PRO A 118 -28.99 -1.48 -3.76
N SER A 119 -29.54 -0.51 -4.50
CA SER A 119 -29.33 0.93 -4.24
C SER A 119 -29.72 1.38 -2.83
N ASP A 120 -30.42 0.50 -2.11
CA ASP A 120 -30.86 0.62 -0.73
C ASP A 120 -29.79 0.24 0.32
N VAL A 121 -28.71 -0.47 -0.02
CA VAL A 121 -27.65 -0.78 0.95
C VAL A 121 -26.86 0.49 1.30
N GLN A 122 -27.21 1.08 2.45
CA GLN A 122 -26.54 2.23 3.03
C GLN A 122 -25.36 1.77 3.89
N VAL A 123 -24.19 2.34 3.61
CA VAL A 123 -22.97 2.14 4.39
C VAL A 123 -22.54 3.51 4.87
N ASP A 124 -22.43 3.68 6.19
CA ASP A 124 -21.84 4.89 6.73
C ASP A 124 -20.38 4.97 6.29
N SER A 125 -20.06 6.03 5.56
CA SER A 125 -18.79 6.15 4.85
C SER A 125 -17.84 7.09 5.57
N ILE A 126 -16.56 6.72 5.59
CA ILE A 126 -15.45 7.62 5.94
C ILE A 126 -14.81 8.22 4.68
N GLY A 127 -15.37 7.96 3.49
CA GLY A 127 -14.80 8.34 2.20
C GLY A 127 -14.48 9.83 2.03
N GLU A 128 -15.32 10.70 2.60
CA GLU A 128 -15.15 12.16 2.57
C GLU A 128 -13.99 12.67 3.45
N PHE A 129 -13.50 11.84 4.37
CA PHE A 129 -12.54 12.24 5.40
C PHE A 129 -11.10 11.89 5.04
N TRP A 130 -10.88 11.30 3.86
CA TRP A 130 -9.54 11.08 3.32
C TRP A 130 -8.94 12.36 2.78
N GLU A 131 -7.70 12.64 3.16
CA GLU A 131 -6.92 13.73 2.58
C GLU A 131 -6.58 13.44 1.11
N GLN A 132 -6.71 14.47 0.28
CA GLN A 132 -6.47 14.43 -1.16
C GLN A 132 -5.33 15.40 -1.52
N PRO A 133 -4.52 15.11 -2.55
CA PRO A 133 -4.67 14.02 -3.51
C PRO A 133 -4.07 12.67 -3.06
N GLY A 134 -3.40 12.58 -1.91
CA GLY A 134 -2.64 11.39 -1.52
C GLY A 134 -3.46 10.09 -1.52
N ARG A 135 -4.71 10.13 -1.05
CA ARG A 135 -5.60 8.96 -1.12
C ARG A 135 -5.89 8.51 -2.55
N SER A 136 -6.16 9.45 -3.47
CA SER A 136 -6.39 9.11 -4.88
C SER A 136 -5.16 8.49 -5.55
N ILE A 137 -3.95 8.91 -5.14
CA ILE A 137 -2.69 8.41 -5.71
C ILE A 137 -2.43 6.97 -5.27
N ILE A 138 -2.60 6.66 -3.97
CA ILE A 138 -2.39 5.30 -3.49
C ILE A 138 -3.45 4.32 -4.01
N ASN A 139 -4.72 4.76 -4.14
CA ASN A 139 -5.78 3.92 -4.70
C ASN A 139 -5.56 3.59 -6.18
N GLN A 140 -4.90 4.47 -6.92
CA GLN A 140 -4.45 4.22 -8.29
C GLN A 140 -3.11 3.46 -8.34
N GLY A 141 -2.68 2.84 -7.24
CA GLY A 141 -1.48 2.00 -7.20
C GLY A 141 -0.20 2.78 -7.50
N LEU A 142 -0.10 4.03 -7.03
CA LEU A 142 1.02 4.93 -7.31
C LEU A 142 1.25 5.23 -8.80
N SER A 143 0.29 4.90 -9.66
CA SER A 143 0.31 5.23 -11.09
C SER A 143 0.49 6.74 -11.36
N PRO A 144 -0.07 7.67 -10.54
CA PRO A 144 0.17 9.11 -10.71
C PRO A 144 1.58 9.60 -10.32
N VAL A 145 2.40 8.82 -9.62
CA VAL A 145 3.76 9.25 -9.23
C VAL A 145 4.64 9.41 -10.47
N PRO A 146 5.10 10.62 -10.83
CA PRO A 146 5.93 10.79 -12.01
C PRO A 146 7.32 10.19 -11.79
N PHE A 147 7.94 9.68 -12.86
CA PHE A 147 9.36 9.35 -12.83
C PHE A 147 10.21 10.61 -12.94
N PRO A 148 11.44 10.63 -12.40
CA PRO A 148 12.32 11.79 -12.54
C PRO A 148 12.69 12.08 -14.02
N THR A 149 12.53 11.11 -14.92
CA THR A 149 12.75 11.26 -16.37
C THR A 149 11.71 12.17 -17.05
N SER A 150 10.57 12.44 -16.41
CA SER A 150 9.59 13.42 -16.92
C SER A 150 9.99 14.88 -16.67
N TYR A 151 11.04 15.14 -15.88
CA TYR A 151 11.53 16.48 -15.58
C TYR A 151 12.78 16.76 -16.41
N HIS A 152 12.75 17.79 -17.26
CA HIS A 152 13.81 18.09 -18.21
C HIS A 152 15.19 18.26 -17.54
N GLU A 153 15.24 18.93 -16.39
CA GLU A 153 16.49 19.14 -15.65
C GLU A 153 17.02 17.89 -14.93
N LEU A 154 16.19 16.86 -14.73
CA LEU A 154 16.58 15.64 -14.03
C LEU A 154 16.78 14.45 -14.97
N ALA A 155 16.14 14.44 -16.14
CA ALA A 155 16.09 13.28 -17.04
C ALA A 155 17.46 12.72 -17.44
N SER A 156 18.46 13.59 -17.59
CA SER A 156 19.81 13.17 -17.94
C SER A 156 20.48 12.28 -16.88
N PHE A 157 20.07 12.38 -15.61
CA PHE A 157 20.67 11.65 -14.49
C PHE A 157 20.09 10.23 -14.28
N TRP A 158 18.91 9.94 -14.82
CA TRP A 158 18.14 8.73 -14.53
C TRP A 158 18.05 7.80 -15.75
N ASP A 159 18.05 6.50 -15.48
CA ASP A 159 17.98 5.47 -16.51
C ASP A 159 16.52 5.09 -16.78
N ASP A 160 15.95 5.69 -17.83
CA ASP A 160 14.56 5.46 -18.23
C ASP A 160 14.27 4.00 -18.60
N SER A 161 15.26 3.26 -19.10
CA SER A 161 15.14 1.84 -19.42
C SER A 161 15.02 0.93 -18.18
N SER A 162 15.24 1.51 -16.98
CA SER A 162 15.05 0.86 -15.69
C SER A 162 13.78 1.31 -14.96
N ALA A 163 13.04 2.27 -15.53
CA ALA A 163 11.88 2.88 -14.90
C ALA A 163 10.62 2.03 -15.14
N PHE A 164 10.06 1.44 -14.09
CA PHE A 164 8.82 0.67 -14.22
C PHE A 164 7.96 0.72 -12.96
N LYS A 165 6.68 0.42 -13.16
CA LYS A 165 5.71 0.25 -12.10
C LYS A 165 5.07 -1.12 -12.22
N ARG A 166 4.78 -1.75 -11.09
CA ARG A 166 4.23 -3.10 -11.05
C ARG A 166 3.32 -3.27 -9.84
N THR A 167 2.24 -4.03 -10.00
CA THR A 167 1.35 -4.40 -8.90
C THR A 167 1.41 -5.90 -8.63
N PHE A 168 1.70 -6.27 -7.39
CA PHE A 168 1.74 -7.63 -6.86
C PHE A 168 0.55 -7.87 -5.94
N SER A 169 0.41 -9.11 -5.43
CA SER A 169 -0.58 -9.45 -4.40
C SER A 169 -2.04 -9.21 -4.82
N THR A 170 -2.35 -9.50 -6.09
CA THR A 170 -3.70 -9.34 -6.65
C THR A 170 -4.44 -10.65 -6.86
N THR A 171 -3.82 -11.79 -6.59
CA THR A 171 -4.47 -13.11 -6.66
C THR A 171 -5.70 -13.13 -5.75
N GLY A 172 -6.84 -13.55 -6.29
CA GLY A 172 -8.13 -13.54 -5.59
C GLY A 172 -9.00 -12.31 -5.89
N LEU A 173 -8.49 -11.30 -6.60
CA LEU A 173 -9.34 -10.26 -7.20
C LEU A 173 -9.96 -10.75 -8.50
N GLU A 174 -11.26 -10.54 -8.66
CA GLU A 174 -11.93 -10.69 -9.95
C GLU A 174 -11.49 -9.57 -10.91
N LYS A 175 -11.56 -9.83 -12.22
CA LYS A 175 -11.03 -8.91 -13.24
C LYS A 175 -11.64 -7.51 -13.16
N ASP A 176 -12.93 -7.42 -12.85
CA ASP A 176 -13.63 -6.16 -12.69
C ASP A 176 -13.23 -5.43 -11.41
N GLN A 177 -12.84 -6.13 -10.35
CA GLN A 177 -12.39 -5.58 -9.05
C GLN A 177 -10.98 -4.95 -9.07
N ILE A 178 -10.29 -5.03 -10.20
CA ILE A 178 -8.96 -4.48 -10.40
C ILE A 178 -9.07 -3.09 -11.03
N TRP A 179 -8.37 -2.11 -10.48
CA TRP A 179 -8.35 -0.77 -11.04
C TRP A 179 -7.67 -0.79 -12.40
N SER A 180 -8.35 -0.25 -13.41
CA SER A 180 -7.77 -0.08 -14.75
C SER A 180 -6.56 0.84 -14.75
N SER A 181 -6.44 1.71 -13.75
CA SER A 181 -5.30 2.62 -13.55
C SER A 181 -4.12 1.97 -12.85
N TRP A 182 -4.27 0.77 -12.27
CA TRP A 182 -3.15 0.10 -11.62
C TRP A 182 -2.05 -0.21 -12.63
N PRO A 183 -0.78 -0.06 -12.23
CA PRO A 183 0.32 -0.56 -13.02
C PRO A 183 0.13 -2.04 -13.41
N PRO A 184 0.74 -2.48 -14.52
CA PRO A 184 0.64 -3.86 -14.98
C PRO A 184 0.78 -4.87 -13.83
N LEU A 185 -0.12 -5.83 -13.80
CA LEU A 185 -0.12 -6.90 -12.81
C LEU A 185 1.02 -7.85 -13.10
N THR A 186 1.45 -8.63 -12.11
CA THR A 186 2.42 -9.72 -12.30
C THR A 186 2.01 -10.72 -13.39
N THR A 187 0.72 -10.85 -13.67
CA THR A 187 0.15 -11.72 -14.71
C THR A 187 0.10 -11.08 -16.10
N SER A 188 0.39 -9.78 -16.22
CA SER A 188 0.40 -9.04 -17.49
C SER A 188 1.82 -8.83 -18.00
N PRO A 189 2.09 -8.92 -19.31
CA PRO A 189 3.38 -8.54 -19.88
C PRO A 189 3.74 -7.08 -19.57
N LEU A 190 5.04 -6.77 -19.44
CA LEU A 190 5.53 -5.39 -19.41
C LEU A 190 5.67 -4.88 -20.85
N GLU A 191 4.83 -3.94 -21.26
CA GLU A 191 4.82 -3.39 -22.63
C GLU A 191 5.85 -2.26 -22.84
N CYS A 192 6.58 -1.87 -21.81
CA CYS A 192 7.56 -0.78 -21.85
C CYS A 192 8.94 -1.19 -22.42
N ASP A 193 9.67 -0.19 -22.94
CA ASP A 193 11.05 -0.30 -23.44
C ASP A 193 12.06 -0.45 -22.28
N LEU A 194 11.91 -1.53 -21.52
CA LEU A 194 12.81 -1.88 -20.44
C LEU A 194 14.03 -2.65 -20.95
N ALA A 195 15.14 -2.47 -20.24
CA ALA A 195 16.32 -3.31 -20.39
C ALA A 195 15.96 -4.80 -20.21
N LYS A 196 16.65 -5.68 -20.94
CA LYS A 196 16.35 -7.12 -20.98
C LYS A 196 16.43 -7.75 -19.58
N GLU A 197 17.44 -7.37 -18.80
CA GLU A 197 17.67 -7.86 -17.45
C GLU A 197 16.52 -7.50 -16.50
N VAL A 198 15.90 -6.33 -16.70
CA VAL A 198 14.72 -5.93 -15.93
C VAL A 198 13.53 -6.77 -16.34
N LYS A 199 13.32 -7.02 -17.64
CA LYS A 199 12.23 -7.88 -18.11
C LYS A 199 12.36 -9.29 -17.54
N GLU A 200 13.53 -9.89 -17.64
CA GLU A 200 13.82 -11.25 -17.16
C GLU A 200 13.55 -11.42 -15.65
N GLU A 201 13.88 -10.44 -14.81
CA GLU A 201 13.64 -10.49 -13.36
C GLU A 201 12.13 -10.51 -13.01
N PHE A 202 11.29 -9.95 -13.87
CA PHE A 202 9.84 -9.86 -13.67
C PHE A 202 9.03 -10.78 -14.61
N GLU A 203 9.69 -11.61 -15.41
CA GLU A 203 9.07 -12.70 -16.15
C GLU A 203 8.59 -13.80 -15.19
N GLY A 204 7.51 -14.50 -15.57
CA GLY A 204 6.94 -15.58 -14.77
C GLY A 204 5.83 -15.15 -13.80
N LYS A 205 5.27 -16.16 -13.11
CA LYS A 205 4.14 -16.01 -12.20
C LYS A 205 4.65 -15.70 -10.79
N HIS A 206 4.49 -14.45 -10.35
CA HIS A 206 4.82 -14.01 -8.98
C HIS A 206 3.63 -14.22 -8.04
N GLU A 207 3.01 -15.41 -8.10
CA GLU A 207 1.76 -15.73 -7.39
C GLU A 207 1.95 -15.86 -5.87
N GLU A 208 3.18 -16.16 -5.41
CA GLU A 208 3.54 -16.27 -4.00
C GLU A 208 3.89 -14.93 -3.34
N THR A 209 4.15 -13.88 -4.14
CA THR A 209 4.49 -12.54 -3.64
C THR A 209 3.22 -11.81 -3.21
N THR A 210 2.82 -12.08 -1.97
CA THR A 210 1.57 -11.58 -1.38
C THR A 210 1.83 -10.82 -0.09
N MET A 211 1.02 -9.80 0.17
CA MET A 211 0.95 -9.14 1.46
C MET A 211 -0.35 -9.55 2.13
N ASP A 212 -0.25 -10.57 2.97
CA ASP A 212 -1.39 -11.23 3.61
C ASP A 212 -1.36 -11.10 5.12
N LYS A 213 -2.55 -11.08 5.71
CA LYS A 213 -2.72 -11.20 7.15
C LYS A 213 -4.00 -11.93 7.50
N TYR A 214 -3.95 -12.73 8.55
CA TYR A 214 -5.12 -13.42 9.09
C TYR A 214 -5.55 -12.72 10.38
N LEU A 215 -6.66 -11.99 10.35
CA LEU A 215 -7.14 -11.19 11.46
C LEU A 215 -8.47 -11.71 11.99
N ASN A 216 -8.65 -11.72 13.31
CA ASN A 216 -10.00 -11.81 13.86
C ASN A 216 -10.72 -10.44 13.74
N TRP A 217 -12.01 -10.43 14.08
CA TRP A 217 -12.85 -9.23 13.95
C TRP A 217 -12.39 -8.05 14.81
N ASP A 218 -11.90 -8.29 16.03
CA ASP A 218 -11.42 -7.22 16.93
C ASP A 218 -10.11 -6.60 16.41
N GLN A 219 -9.23 -7.42 15.83
CA GLN A 219 -8.01 -6.97 15.19
C GLN A 219 -8.31 -6.16 13.92
N LEU A 220 -9.28 -6.59 13.11
CA LEU A 220 -9.74 -5.83 11.95
C LEU A 220 -10.34 -4.48 12.39
N ALA A 221 -11.17 -4.48 13.44
CA ALA A 221 -11.75 -3.26 14.00
C ALA A 221 -10.66 -2.29 14.49
N SER A 222 -9.63 -2.83 15.15
CA SER A 222 -8.48 -2.04 15.59
C SER A 222 -7.70 -1.46 14.40
N TYR A 223 -7.51 -2.23 13.34
CA TYR A 223 -6.83 -1.79 12.11
C TYR A 223 -7.60 -0.69 11.36
N LEU A 224 -8.92 -0.84 11.18
CA LEU A 224 -9.73 0.19 10.52
C LEU A 224 -9.76 1.50 11.31
N ARG A 225 -9.65 1.45 12.64
CA ARG A 225 -9.53 2.64 13.49
C ARG A 225 -8.18 3.33 13.43
N THR A 226 -7.15 2.71 12.85
CA THR A 226 -5.87 3.41 12.58
C THR A 226 -5.86 4.18 11.27
N TRP A 227 -6.91 4.04 10.44
CA TRP A 227 -7.00 4.79 9.19
C TRP A 227 -7.21 6.28 9.48
N SER A 228 -6.47 7.14 8.78
CA SER A 228 -6.53 8.59 8.99
C SER A 228 -7.94 9.13 8.80
N ALA A 229 -8.67 8.68 7.77
CA ALA A 229 -10.05 9.08 7.56
C ALA A 229 -10.99 8.65 8.69
N THR A 230 -10.80 7.46 9.27
CA THR A 230 -11.58 7.04 10.44
C THR A 230 -11.29 7.94 11.64
N HIS A 231 -10.02 8.26 11.89
CA HIS A 231 -9.64 9.17 12.98
C HIS A 231 -10.25 10.57 12.78
N THR A 232 -10.17 11.11 11.56
CA THR A 232 -10.77 12.40 11.19
C THR A 232 -12.29 12.37 11.35
N TYR A 233 -12.97 11.31 10.87
CA TYR A 233 -14.41 11.13 11.04
C TYR A 233 -14.81 11.19 12.52
N LEU A 234 -14.18 10.36 13.36
CA LEU A 234 -14.52 10.26 14.79
C LEU A 234 -14.19 11.54 15.56
N THR A 235 -13.14 12.25 15.16
CA THR A 235 -12.80 13.56 15.74
C THR A 235 -13.85 14.61 15.41
N GLN A 236 -14.38 14.58 14.18
CA GLN A 236 -15.44 15.52 13.74
C GLN A 236 -16.84 15.11 14.22
N HIS A 237 -17.03 13.85 14.61
CA HIS A 237 -18.31 13.29 15.10
C HIS A 237 -18.13 12.64 16.48
N PRO A 238 -17.79 13.42 17.53
CA PRO A 238 -17.51 12.87 18.86
C PRO A 238 -18.71 12.16 19.50
N ASP A 239 -19.93 12.44 19.04
CA ASP A 239 -21.17 11.82 19.50
C ASP A 239 -21.68 10.68 18.59
N ASP A 240 -20.93 10.30 17.55
CA ASP A 240 -21.30 9.22 16.61
C ASP A 240 -21.66 7.93 17.34
N LYS A 241 -20.83 7.54 18.31
CA LYS A 241 -21.02 6.30 19.07
C LYS A 241 -22.29 6.35 19.92
N GLU A 242 -22.59 7.47 20.56
CA GLU A 242 -23.78 7.65 21.40
C GLU A 242 -25.05 7.63 20.56
N LYS A 243 -25.06 8.38 19.46
CA LYS A 243 -26.19 8.44 18.50
C LYS A 243 -26.53 7.10 17.88
N ASN A 244 -25.55 6.20 17.78
CA ASN A 244 -25.68 4.93 17.11
C ASN A 244 -25.65 3.73 18.08
N GLY A 245 -26.24 3.88 19.26
CA GLY A 245 -26.47 2.78 20.19
C GLY A 245 -25.19 2.15 20.74
N GLY A 246 -24.14 2.95 20.93
CA GLY A 246 -22.85 2.51 21.45
C GLY A 246 -21.90 1.94 20.38
N LYS A 247 -22.23 2.06 19.10
CA LYS A 247 -21.42 1.56 17.98
C LYS A 247 -20.88 2.71 17.14
N ASP A 248 -19.56 2.78 16.96
CA ASP A 248 -18.98 3.78 16.07
C ASP A 248 -19.08 3.37 14.58
N VAL A 249 -18.67 4.24 13.67
CA VAL A 249 -18.71 3.99 12.21
C VAL A 249 -18.01 2.68 11.80
N VAL A 250 -16.95 2.28 12.50
CA VAL A 250 -16.24 1.01 12.23
C VAL A 250 -17.06 -0.18 12.71
N ASP A 251 -17.66 -0.10 13.89
CA ASP A 251 -18.53 -1.17 14.41
C ASP A 251 -19.71 -1.44 13.47
N ARG A 252 -20.32 -0.37 12.94
CA ARG A 252 -21.45 -0.47 12.00
C ARG A 252 -21.03 -1.06 10.66
N PHE A 253 -19.88 -0.65 10.13
CA PHE A 253 -19.31 -1.26 8.92
C PHE A 253 -19.00 -2.75 9.12
N LEU A 254 -18.36 -3.12 10.24
CA LEU A 254 -18.00 -4.51 10.52
C LEU A 254 -19.20 -5.42 10.73
N GLN A 255 -20.31 -4.89 11.24
CA GLN A 255 -21.55 -5.65 11.30
C GLN A 255 -22.02 -6.07 9.89
N GLN A 256 -22.08 -5.12 8.95
CA GLN A 256 -22.46 -5.42 7.56
C GLN A 256 -21.46 -6.37 6.89
N LEU A 257 -20.16 -6.15 7.10
CA LEU A 257 -19.12 -7.02 6.57
C LEU A 257 -19.25 -8.46 7.10
N ARG A 258 -19.55 -8.64 8.39
CA ARG A 258 -19.76 -9.96 9.00
C ARG A 258 -20.98 -10.67 8.46
N GLU A 259 -22.09 -9.95 8.28
CA GLU A 259 -23.31 -10.49 7.68
C GLU A 259 -23.05 -10.98 6.24
N GLU A 260 -22.30 -10.20 5.46
CA GLU A 260 -21.93 -10.57 4.09
C GLU A 260 -20.96 -11.77 4.04
N VAL A 261 -19.94 -11.80 4.90
CA VAL A 261 -19.02 -12.93 5.03
C VAL A 261 -19.79 -14.20 5.42
N LYS A 262 -20.70 -14.12 6.40
CA LYS A 262 -21.55 -15.24 6.83
C LYS A 262 -22.44 -15.73 5.69
N ARG A 263 -23.06 -14.82 4.94
CA ARG A 263 -23.89 -15.15 3.78
C ARG A 263 -23.07 -15.89 2.72
N ALA A 264 -21.90 -15.38 2.38
CA ALA A 264 -20.99 -15.98 1.40
C ALA A 264 -20.44 -17.35 1.88
N ASN A 265 -20.25 -17.51 3.20
CA ASN A 265 -19.80 -18.77 3.83
C ASN A 265 -20.95 -19.77 4.12
N GLY A 266 -22.05 -19.72 3.37
CA GLY A 266 -23.17 -20.66 3.52
C GLY A 266 -23.88 -20.58 4.87
N GLY A 267 -23.91 -19.41 5.50
CA GLY A 267 -24.54 -19.15 6.80
C GLY A 267 -23.67 -19.47 8.01
N LYS A 268 -22.44 -19.95 7.82
CA LYS A 268 -21.51 -20.28 8.91
C LYS A 268 -20.70 -19.07 9.34
N GLU A 269 -20.49 -18.94 10.65
CA GLU A 269 -19.61 -17.92 11.21
C GLU A 269 -18.16 -18.15 10.77
N VAL A 270 -17.43 -17.05 10.60
CA VAL A 270 -15.99 -17.02 10.29
C VAL A 270 -15.29 -16.31 11.42
N GLU A 271 -14.38 -16.98 12.11
CA GLU A 271 -13.67 -16.38 13.26
C GLU A 271 -12.46 -15.56 12.85
N GLN A 272 -11.80 -15.97 11.75
CA GLN A 272 -10.58 -15.36 11.24
C GLN A 272 -10.71 -15.08 9.74
N LEU A 273 -10.35 -13.86 9.34
CA LEU A 273 -10.45 -13.34 7.99
C LEU A 273 -9.06 -13.35 7.35
N HIS A 274 -8.95 -13.91 6.14
CA HIS A 274 -7.80 -13.73 5.27
C HIS A 274 -7.90 -12.38 4.58
N LEU A 275 -7.06 -11.43 4.98
CA LEU A 275 -6.90 -10.15 4.30
C LEU A 275 -5.69 -10.22 3.38
N ARG A 276 -5.86 -9.68 2.18
CA ARG A 276 -4.79 -9.45 1.22
C ARG A 276 -4.79 -8.00 0.77
N TRP A 277 -3.62 -7.42 0.62
CA TRP A 277 -3.45 -6.08 0.08
C TRP A 277 -2.72 -6.15 -1.25
N PRO A 278 -3.20 -5.45 -2.29
CA PRO A 278 -2.39 -5.19 -3.47
C PRO A 278 -1.12 -4.45 -3.06
N LEU A 279 0.01 -4.75 -3.68
CA LEU A 279 1.28 -4.10 -3.39
C LEU A 279 1.85 -3.47 -4.66
N CYS A 280 1.87 -2.15 -4.70
CA CYS A 280 2.24 -1.37 -5.87
C CYS A 280 3.64 -0.79 -5.70
N PHE A 281 4.46 -0.92 -6.74
CA PHE A 281 5.84 -0.45 -6.76
C PHE A 281 6.07 0.58 -7.87
N VAL A 282 6.97 1.52 -7.60
CA VAL A 282 7.58 2.45 -8.54
C VAL A 282 9.10 2.32 -8.36
N MET A 283 9.79 1.89 -9.42
CA MET A 283 11.22 1.59 -9.37
C MET A 283 11.98 2.26 -10.50
N ILE A 284 13.16 2.81 -10.19
CA ILE A 284 14.06 3.40 -11.17
C ILE A 284 15.50 3.41 -10.65
N LYS A 285 16.48 3.30 -11.55
CA LYS A 285 17.91 3.43 -11.25
C LYS A 285 18.47 4.78 -11.73
N LYS A 286 19.42 5.31 -10.97
CA LYS A 286 20.26 6.42 -11.40
C LYS A 286 21.32 5.90 -12.38
N LYS A 287 21.64 6.65 -13.45
CA LYS A 287 22.67 6.25 -14.42
C LYS A 287 24.03 6.05 -13.74
N LYS A 288 24.83 5.12 -14.24
CA LYS A 288 26.15 4.75 -13.68
C LYS A 288 27.29 5.75 -13.96
N LYS A 289 27.02 6.83 -14.70
CA LYS A 289 27.96 7.60 -15.55
C LYS A 289 28.27 6.88 -16.86
#